data_AF-A0A8B7TMP8-F1
#
_entry.id   AF-A0A8B7TMP8-F1
#
_cell.length_a   1.000
_cell.length_b   1.000
_cell.length_c   1.000
_cell.angle_alpha   90.00
_cell.angle_beta   90.00
_cell.angle_gamma   90.00
#
_symmetry.space_group_name_H-M   'P 1'
#
loop_
_entity.id
_entity.type
_entity.pdbx_description
1 polymer ?
#
loop_
_entity_poly.entity_id
_entity_poly.type
_entity_poly.pdbx_seq_one_letter_code
_entity_poly.pdbx_strand_id
1 'polypeptide(L)'
;MNYTSYILAFQLCIILGSSSCYCQATFFKEIENLKEYFNASTSDVADGKPLFIDILKDWKEESDKKIIQSQIVSFYFKLFESLKDNQHIQKSMDTIKEDLFVKFFNSSSNKLNDFVKLTQIPVNDPQVQRKAISELIKVMNDLSPRSVLKKRKRSRCCFGAAEHPIKTRPSSIS
;
A
#
# COMPACT_ATOMS: atom_id res chain seq x y z
N MET A 1 15.80 -23.26 -34.23
CA MET A 1 14.43 -23.62 -33.78
C MET A 1 13.81 -22.45 -33.05
N ASN A 2 13.40 -21.39 -33.78
CA ASN A 2 12.99 -20.13 -33.15
C ASN A 2 11.49 -19.85 -33.31
N TYR A 3 10.83 -20.44 -34.32
CA TYR A 3 9.42 -20.19 -34.64
C TYR A 3 8.46 -20.69 -33.56
N THR A 4 8.76 -21.82 -32.91
CA THR A 4 7.94 -22.37 -31.82
C THR A 4 7.93 -21.46 -30.59
N SER A 5 9.04 -20.78 -30.31
CA SER A 5 9.14 -19.80 -29.21
C SER A 5 8.28 -18.56 -29.47
N TYR A 6 8.29 -18.04 -30.71
CA TYR A 6 7.44 -16.91 -31.09
C TYR A 6 5.95 -17.24 -31.08
N ILE A 7 5.57 -18.46 -31.50
CA ILE A 7 4.16 -18.90 -31.46
C ILE A 7 3.67 -19.03 -30.01
N LEU A 8 4.48 -19.61 -29.11
CA LEU A 8 4.14 -19.71 -27.70
C LEU A 8 4.04 -18.34 -27.02
N ALA A 9 4.96 -17.42 -27.31
CA ALA A 9 4.91 -16.06 -26.81
C ALA A 9 3.67 -15.31 -27.30
N PHE A 10 3.28 -15.48 -28.57
CA PHE A 10 2.10 -14.85 -29.14
C PHE A 10 0.80 -15.41 -28.54
N GLN A 11 0.72 -16.73 -28.33
CA GLN A 11 -0.42 -17.37 -27.66
C GLN A 11 -0.55 -16.89 -26.20
N LEU A 12 0.57 -16.79 -25.47
CA LEU A 12 0.58 -16.20 -24.13
C LEU A 12 0.12 -14.74 -24.15
N CYS A 13 0.60 -13.91 -25.08
CA CYS A 13 0.16 -12.52 -25.22
C CYS A 13 -1.34 -12.39 -25.52
N ILE A 14 -1.91 -13.27 -26.34
CA ILE A 14 -3.36 -13.28 -26.63
C ILE A 14 -4.15 -13.68 -25.38
N ILE A 15 -3.72 -14.71 -24.65
CA ILE A 15 -4.43 -15.19 -23.45
C ILE A 15 -4.33 -14.15 -22.30
N LEU A 16 -3.14 -13.60 -22.05
CA LEU A 16 -2.94 -12.56 -21.03
C LEU A 16 -3.61 -11.23 -21.41
N GLY A 17 -3.52 -10.82 -22.69
CA GLY A 17 -4.11 -9.58 -23.19
C GLY A 17 -5.65 -9.61 -23.25
N SER A 18 -6.23 -10.74 -23.63
CA SER A 18 -7.69 -10.90 -23.65
C SER A 18 -8.27 -10.98 -22.23
N SER A 19 -7.65 -11.75 -21.33
CA SER A 19 -8.08 -11.85 -19.93
C SER A 19 -8.14 -10.48 -19.24
N SER A 20 -7.10 -9.66 -19.40
CA SER A 20 -7.07 -8.30 -18.85
C SER A 20 -8.19 -7.40 -19.38
N CYS A 21 -8.55 -7.52 -20.67
CA CYS A 21 -9.60 -6.72 -21.29
C CYS A 21 -11.00 -7.16 -20.85
N TYR A 22 -11.26 -8.48 -20.80
CA TYR A 22 -12.55 -9.02 -20.34
C TYR A 22 -12.82 -8.72 -18.86
N CYS A 23 -11.79 -8.77 -18.01
CA CYS A 23 -11.91 -8.37 -16.60
C CYS A 23 -12.28 -6.88 -16.47
N GLN A 24 -11.68 -6.00 -17.26
CA GLN A 24 -11.97 -4.57 -17.22
C GLN A 24 -13.38 -4.25 -17.74
N ALA A 25 -13.84 -4.88 -18.81
CA ALA A 25 -15.21 -4.70 -19.31
C ALA A 25 -16.27 -5.17 -18.30
N THR A 26 -16.01 -6.29 -17.61
CA THR A 26 -16.90 -6.83 -16.58
C THR A 26 -16.96 -5.87 -15.37
N PHE A 27 -15.81 -5.36 -14.93
CA PHE A 27 -15.75 -4.38 -13.84
C PHE A 27 -16.58 -3.12 -14.14
N PHE A 28 -16.43 -2.52 -15.33
CA PHE A 28 -17.22 -1.34 -15.69
C PHE A 28 -18.71 -1.64 -15.78
N LYS A 29 -19.09 -2.79 -16.34
CA LYS A 29 -20.49 -3.21 -16.40
C LYS A 29 -21.12 -3.29 -15.01
N GLU A 30 -20.41 -3.90 -14.06
CA GLU A 30 -20.92 -4.04 -12.69
C GLU A 30 -20.95 -2.70 -11.93
N ILE A 31 -20.07 -1.73 -12.26
CA ILE A 31 -20.19 -0.34 -11.77
C ILE A 31 -21.46 0.32 -12.30
N GLU A 32 -21.75 0.18 -13.59
CA GLU A 32 -22.97 0.76 -14.16
C GLU A 32 -24.23 0.14 -13.55
N ASN A 33 -24.25 -1.17 -13.30
CA ASN A 33 -25.34 -1.83 -12.55
C ASN A 33 -25.53 -1.23 -11.15
N LEU A 34 -24.44 -0.97 -10.41
CA LEU A 34 -24.54 -0.31 -9.10
C LEU A 34 -25.04 1.13 -9.23
N LYS A 35 -24.57 1.88 -10.23
CA LYS A 35 -25.05 3.25 -10.45
C LYS A 35 -26.54 3.27 -10.72
N GLU A 36 -27.02 2.38 -11.59
CA GLU A 36 -28.45 2.25 -11.89
C GLU A 36 -29.25 1.90 -10.63
N TYR A 37 -28.78 0.92 -9.85
CA TYR A 37 -29.42 0.53 -8.59
C TYR A 37 -29.55 1.69 -7.58
N PHE A 38 -28.51 2.52 -7.46
CA PHE A 38 -28.50 3.68 -6.56
C PHE A 38 -29.10 4.95 -7.17
N ASN A 39 -29.58 4.91 -8.41
CA ASN A 39 -29.91 6.09 -9.20
C ASN A 39 -28.76 7.11 -9.25
N ALA A 40 -27.50 6.66 -9.20
CA ALA A 40 -26.31 7.51 -9.11
C ALA A 40 -25.93 8.24 -10.41
N SER A 41 -26.77 8.13 -11.45
CA SER A 41 -26.58 8.75 -12.77
C SER A 41 -27.49 9.96 -13.00
N THR A 42 -28.34 10.31 -12.03
CA THR A 42 -29.21 11.48 -12.09
C THR A 42 -28.43 12.77 -11.79
N SER A 43 -28.93 13.91 -12.26
CA SER A 43 -28.22 15.18 -12.16
C SER A 43 -28.02 15.68 -10.74
N ASP A 44 -28.92 15.33 -9.81
CA ASP A 44 -28.85 15.69 -8.39
C ASP A 44 -27.68 15.02 -7.66
N VAL A 45 -27.17 13.91 -8.17
CA VAL A 45 -25.97 13.23 -7.61
C VAL A 45 -24.70 14.03 -7.91
N ALA A 46 -24.71 14.83 -8.98
CA ALA A 46 -23.64 15.76 -9.30
C ALA A 46 -23.74 17.09 -8.54
N ASP A 47 -24.83 17.31 -7.78
CA ASP A 47 -24.98 18.52 -6.98
C ASP A 47 -24.03 18.49 -5.78
N GLY A 48 -23.31 19.58 -5.57
CA GLY A 48 -22.30 19.71 -4.52
C GLY A 48 -20.89 19.34 -4.98
N LYS A 49 -19.99 19.15 -4.02
CA LYS A 49 -18.58 18.79 -4.31
C LYS A 49 -18.42 17.27 -4.34
N PRO A 50 -17.59 16.72 -5.27
CA PRO A 50 -17.25 15.30 -5.28
C PRO A 50 -16.72 14.81 -3.93
N LEU A 51 -17.16 13.63 -3.49
CA LEU A 51 -16.78 13.07 -2.19
C LEU A 51 -15.28 12.75 -2.08
N PHE A 52 -14.69 12.15 -3.13
CA PHE A 52 -13.33 11.59 -3.08
C PHE A 52 -12.39 12.14 -4.15
N ILE A 53 -12.92 12.49 -5.32
CA ILE A 53 -12.11 12.77 -6.51
C ILE A 53 -11.24 14.01 -6.30
N ASP A 54 -11.77 15.06 -5.68
CA ASP A 54 -11.01 16.29 -5.46
C ASP A 54 -9.93 16.08 -4.40
N ILE A 55 -10.25 15.35 -3.32
CA ILE A 55 -9.26 14.96 -2.31
C ILE A 55 -8.12 14.16 -2.96
N LEU A 56 -8.43 13.20 -3.83
CA LEU A 56 -7.42 12.38 -4.52
C LEU A 56 -6.53 13.17 -5.48
N LYS A 57 -7.00 14.30 -6.05
CA LYS A 57 -6.20 15.15 -6.95
C LYS A 57 -5.11 15.92 -6.22
N ASP A 58 -5.34 16.24 -4.95
CA ASP A 58 -4.41 17.06 -4.16
C ASP A 58 -3.12 16.29 -3.80
N TRP A 59 -3.17 14.95 -3.77
CA TRP A 59 -2.04 14.09 -3.37
C TRP A 59 -1.30 13.50 -4.57
N LYS A 60 -0.09 14.02 -4.83
CA LYS A 60 0.76 13.57 -5.94
C LYS A 60 1.74 12.46 -5.55
N GLU A 61 2.21 12.43 -4.30
CA GLU A 61 3.14 11.41 -3.84
C GLU A 61 2.40 10.08 -3.61
N GLU A 62 2.95 8.97 -4.09
CA GLU A 62 2.30 7.65 -3.98
C GLU A 62 2.10 7.23 -2.52
N SER A 63 3.02 7.60 -1.63
CA SER A 63 2.94 7.35 -0.18
C SER A 63 1.72 8.06 0.43
N ASP A 64 1.58 9.37 0.20
CA ASP A 64 0.46 10.19 0.65
C ASP A 64 -0.86 9.70 0.05
N LYS A 65 -0.84 9.41 -1.25
CA LYS A 65 -2.00 8.88 -1.98
C LYS A 65 -2.47 7.56 -1.38
N LYS A 66 -1.55 6.66 -0.98
CA LYS A 66 -1.91 5.39 -0.34
C LYS A 66 -2.59 5.57 1.01
N ILE A 67 -2.22 6.60 1.78
CA ILE A 67 -2.89 6.93 3.05
C ILE A 67 -4.36 7.27 2.79
N ILE A 68 -4.63 8.13 1.82
CA ILE A 68 -5.99 8.56 1.46
C ILE A 68 -6.79 7.43 0.82
N GLN A 69 -6.17 6.69 -0.12
CA GLN A 69 -6.79 5.51 -0.74
C GLN A 69 -7.18 4.46 0.30
N SER A 70 -6.37 4.24 1.33
CA SER A 70 -6.69 3.31 2.44
C SER A 70 -8.01 3.66 3.12
N GLN A 71 -8.27 4.95 3.36
CA GLN A 71 -9.52 5.42 3.95
C GLN A 71 -10.71 5.26 3.00
N ILE A 72 -10.52 5.55 1.71
CA ILE A 72 -11.57 5.38 0.69
C ILE A 72 -11.94 3.91 0.51
N VAL A 73 -10.96 3.00 0.47
CA VAL A 73 -11.21 1.55 0.40
C VAL A 73 -11.97 1.07 1.64
N SER A 74 -11.59 1.55 2.82
CA SER A 74 -12.30 1.25 4.07
C SER A 74 -13.76 1.71 4.02
N PHE A 75 -14.02 2.89 3.46
CA PHE A 75 -15.37 3.40 3.25
C PHE A 75 -16.21 2.48 2.34
N TYR A 76 -15.68 2.10 1.17
CA TYR A 76 -16.41 1.20 0.26
C TYR A 76 -16.65 -0.18 0.88
N PHE A 77 -15.71 -0.71 1.65
CA PHE A 77 -15.89 -1.97 2.37
C PHE A 77 -17.03 -1.87 3.39
N LYS A 78 -17.11 -0.77 4.15
CA LYS A 78 -18.22 -0.52 5.08
C LYS A 78 -19.55 -0.35 4.36
N LEU A 79 -19.57 0.37 3.22
CA LEU A 79 -20.76 0.52 2.39
C LEU A 79 -21.27 -0.84 1.90
N PHE A 80 -20.39 -1.66 1.32
CA PHE A 80 -20.77 -3.00 0.85
C PHE A 80 -21.17 -3.95 1.97
N GLU A 81 -20.58 -3.83 3.16
CA GLU A 81 -20.99 -4.63 4.32
C GLU A 81 -22.42 -4.27 4.78
N SER A 82 -22.80 -2.99 4.73
CA SER A 82 -24.18 -2.56 5.05
C SER A 82 -25.25 -3.07 4.07
N LEU A 83 -24.82 -3.55 2.90
CA LEU A 83 -25.68 -3.97 1.79
C LEU A 83 -25.58 -5.47 1.49
N LYS A 84 -24.86 -6.23 2.31
CA LYS A 84 -24.52 -7.64 2.05
C LYS A 84 -25.72 -8.56 1.82
N ASP A 85 -26.87 -8.23 2.40
CA ASP A 85 -28.09 -9.04 2.29
C ASP A 85 -28.86 -8.75 0.98
N ASN A 86 -28.41 -7.78 0.18
CA ASN A 86 -29.03 -7.42 -1.09
C ASN A 86 -28.52 -8.27 -2.25
N GLN A 87 -29.28 -9.31 -2.57
CA GLN A 87 -28.96 -10.26 -3.64
C GLN A 87 -28.89 -9.60 -5.04
N HIS A 88 -29.62 -8.51 -5.29
CA HIS A 88 -29.66 -7.88 -6.61
C HIS A 88 -28.33 -7.25 -7.01
N ILE A 89 -27.57 -6.75 -6.03
CA ILE A 89 -26.27 -6.08 -6.24
C ILE A 89 -25.08 -6.88 -5.74
N GLN A 90 -25.31 -8.07 -5.16
CA GLN A 90 -24.26 -8.91 -4.58
C GLN A 90 -23.15 -9.21 -5.58
N LYS A 91 -23.51 -9.67 -6.79
CA LYS A 91 -22.55 -9.95 -7.85
C LYS A 91 -21.69 -8.72 -8.20
N SER A 92 -22.33 -7.56 -8.29
CA SER A 92 -21.63 -6.32 -8.64
C SER A 92 -20.66 -5.89 -7.53
N MET A 93 -21.09 -5.98 -6.27
CA MET A 93 -20.23 -5.72 -5.12
C MET A 93 -19.05 -6.70 -5.06
N ASP A 94 -19.28 -8.00 -5.28
CA ASP A 94 -18.22 -9.01 -5.23
C ASP A 94 -17.18 -8.80 -6.34
N THR A 95 -17.64 -8.46 -7.55
CA THR A 95 -16.75 -8.14 -8.69
C THR A 95 -15.86 -6.92 -8.38
N ILE A 96 -16.43 -5.87 -7.76
CA ILE A 96 -15.68 -4.67 -7.40
C ILE A 96 -14.74 -4.93 -6.23
N LYS A 97 -15.14 -5.75 -5.25
CA LYS A 97 -14.26 -6.19 -4.15
C LYS A 97 -13.05 -6.96 -4.67
N GLU A 98 -13.24 -7.83 -5.65
CA GLU A 98 -12.14 -8.58 -6.28
C GLU A 98 -11.20 -7.64 -7.04
N ASP A 99 -11.73 -6.68 -7.80
CA ASP A 99 -10.90 -5.69 -8.49
C ASP A 99 -10.11 -4.80 -7.51
N LEU A 100 -10.71 -4.41 -6.38
CA LEU A 100 -10.01 -3.73 -5.28
C LEU A 100 -8.93 -4.61 -4.64
N PHE A 101 -9.20 -5.91 -4.47
CA PHE A 101 -8.22 -6.87 -3.99
C PHE A 101 -6.97 -6.92 -4.88
N VAL A 102 -7.17 -7.00 -6.19
CA VAL A 102 -6.07 -6.98 -7.16
C VAL A 102 -5.34 -5.63 -7.15
N LYS A 103 -6.06 -4.51 -7.27
CA LYS A 103 -5.46 -3.17 -7.49
C LYS A 103 -4.86 -2.53 -6.24
N PHE A 104 -5.52 -2.65 -5.09
CA PHE A 104 -5.07 -1.97 -3.87
C PHE A 104 -4.18 -2.87 -3.01
N PHE A 105 -4.53 -4.15 -2.89
CA PHE A 105 -3.79 -5.11 -2.07
C PHE A 105 -2.73 -5.89 -2.85
N ASN A 106 -2.60 -5.66 -4.16
CA ASN A 106 -1.69 -6.39 -5.06
C ASN A 106 -1.89 -7.90 -4.94
N SER A 107 -3.15 -8.34 -4.87
CA SER A 107 -3.55 -9.74 -4.68
C SER A 107 -2.97 -10.40 -3.41
N SER A 108 -2.60 -9.61 -2.39
CA SER A 108 -2.06 -10.13 -1.13
C SER A 108 -3.16 -10.33 -0.11
N SER A 109 -3.52 -11.61 0.13
CA SER A 109 -4.50 -11.99 1.15
C SER A 109 -4.07 -11.57 2.57
N ASN A 110 -2.77 -11.59 2.87
CA ASN A 110 -2.25 -11.12 4.15
C ASN A 110 -2.56 -9.63 4.38
N LYS A 111 -2.31 -8.78 3.37
CA LYS A 111 -2.61 -7.34 3.47
C LYS A 111 -4.11 -7.10 3.61
N LEU A 112 -4.94 -7.83 2.86
CA LEU A 112 -6.40 -7.75 2.97
C LEU A 112 -6.87 -8.13 4.38
N ASN A 113 -6.40 -9.26 4.89
CA ASN A 113 -6.78 -9.75 6.21
C ASN A 113 -6.36 -8.79 7.32
N ASP A 114 -5.14 -8.26 7.28
CA ASP A 114 -4.69 -7.29 8.28
C ASP A 114 -5.45 -5.96 8.17
N PHE A 115 -5.77 -5.51 6.95
CA PHE A 115 -6.63 -4.35 6.73
C PHE A 115 -8.04 -4.54 7.30
N VAL A 116 -8.68 -5.68 7.05
CA VAL A 116 -10.01 -5.98 7.59
C VAL A 116 -9.97 -6.05 9.12
N LYS A 117 -8.95 -6.71 9.71
CA LYS A 117 -8.78 -6.73 11.17
C LYS A 117 -8.69 -5.32 11.74
N LEU A 118 -7.90 -4.43 11.13
CA LEU A 118 -7.73 -3.04 11.59
C LEU A 118 -9.04 -2.24 11.51
N THR A 119 -9.85 -2.45 10.47
CA THR A 119 -11.12 -1.72 10.30
C THR A 119 -12.25 -2.21 11.22
N GLN A 120 -12.15 -3.45 11.73
CA GLN A 120 -13.13 -4.08 12.62
C GLN A 120 -12.80 -3.97 14.12
N ILE A 121 -11.72 -3.28 14.49
CA ILE A 121 -11.33 -3.11 15.91
C ILE A 121 -12.46 -2.39 16.68
N PRO A 122 -13.02 -3.00 17.75
CA PRO A 122 -14.07 -2.37 18.54
C PRO A 122 -13.46 -1.33 19.49
N VAL A 123 -13.37 -0.09 19.03
CA VAL A 123 -12.74 1.03 19.79
C VAL A 123 -13.42 1.28 21.15
N ASN A 124 -14.69 0.90 21.31
CA ASN A 124 -15.43 1.05 22.56
C ASN A 124 -15.15 -0.05 23.60
N ASP A 125 -14.41 -1.11 23.26
CA ASP A 125 -14.03 -2.16 24.21
C ASP A 125 -12.88 -1.67 25.12
N PRO A 126 -13.06 -1.61 26.45
CA PRO A 126 -12.02 -1.17 27.38
C PRO A 126 -10.71 -1.99 27.30
N GLN A 127 -10.78 -3.28 26.98
CA GLN A 127 -9.59 -4.12 26.83
C GLN A 127 -8.80 -3.76 25.57
N VAL A 128 -9.51 -3.47 24.47
CA VAL A 128 -8.90 -3.01 23.22
C VAL A 128 -8.24 -1.65 23.43
N GLN A 129 -8.90 -0.71 24.12
CA GLN A 129 -8.33 0.58 24.44
C GLN A 129 -7.03 0.45 25.25
N ARG A 130 -7.02 -0.38 26.30
CA ARG A 130 -5.81 -0.64 27.11
C ARG A 130 -4.66 -1.19 26.27
N LYS A 131 -4.94 -2.15 25.37
CA LYS A 131 -3.93 -2.69 24.46
C LYS A 131 -3.42 -1.63 23.48
N ALA A 132 -4.31 -0.88 22.85
CA ALA A 132 -3.95 0.19 21.92
C ALA A 132 -3.03 1.23 22.57
N ILE A 133 -3.33 1.67 23.79
CA ILE A 133 -2.49 2.61 24.54
C ILE A 133 -1.14 1.98 24.93
N SER A 134 -1.11 0.68 25.28
CA SER A 134 0.14 -0.01 25.61
C SER A 134 1.11 -0.14 24.42
N GLU A 135 0.58 -0.19 23.20
CA GLU A 135 1.36 -0.32 21.96
C GLU A 135 1.67 1.05 21.31
N LEU A 136 1.00 2.12 21.73
CA LEU A 136 1.05 3.44 21.10
C LEU A 136 2.49 3.96 20.91
N ILE A 137 3.37 3.82 21.90
CA ILE A 137 4.76 4.28 21.79
C ILE A 137 5.49 3.56 20.63
N LYS A 138 5.26 2.26 20.47
CA LYS A 138 5.88 1.48 19.37
C LYS A 138 5.34 1.94 18.02
N VAL A 139 4.02 2.16 17.93
CA VAL A 139 3.38 2.67 16.71
C VAL A 139 3.95 4.05 16.32
N MET A 140 4.08 4.97 17.27
CA MET A 140 4.64 6.31 17.01
C MET A 140 6.10 6.27 16.53
N ASN A 141 6.89 5.33 17.07
CA ASN A 141 8.28 5.13 16.63
C ASN A 141 8.36 4.57 15.20
N ASP A 142 7.44 3.69 14.82
CA ASP A 142 7.38 3.12 13.46
C ASP A 142 6.82 4.10 12.42
N LEU A 143 5.92 5.02 12.82
CA LEU A 143 5.41 6.09 11.96
C LEU A 143 6.48 7.16 11.66
N SER A 144 7.47 7.29 12.53
CA SER A 144 8.54 8.25 12.32
C SER A 144 9.41 7.80 11.14
N PRO A 145 9.70 8.69 10.17
CA PRO A 145 10.52 8.32 9.03
C PRO A 145 11.85 7.80 9.56
N ARG A 146 12.12 6.52 9.31
CA ARG A 146 13.38 5.89 9.70
C ARG A 146 14.46 6.71 9.02
N SER A 147 15.24 7.47 9.78
CA SER A 147 16.28 8.29 9.19
C SER A 147 17.22 7.35 8.44
N VAL A 148 17.17 7.37 7.10
CA VAL A 148 18.15 6.70 6.23
C VAL A 148 19.49 7.45 6.29
N LEU A 149 19.74 8.19 7.36
CA LEU A 149 21.05 8.54 7.82
C LEU A 149 21.78 7.22 8.12
N LYS A 150 22.34 6.62 7.06
CA LYS A 150 23.52 5.76 7.11
C LYS A 150 24.40 6.41 8.16
N LYS A 151 24.46 5.82 9.37
CA LYS A 151 25.41 6.23 10.40
C LYS A 151 26.76 6.15 9.70
N ARG A 152 27.27 7.29 9.22
CA ARG A 152 28.58 7.36 8.60
C ARG A 152 29.53 6.81 9.65
N LYS A 153 30.16 5.68 9.32
CA LYS A 153 31.19 5.05 10.13
C LYS A 153 32.18 6.16 10.45
N ARG A 154 32.31 6.57 11.71
CA ARG A 154 33.31 7.56 12.14
C ARG A 154 34.65 7.06 11.59
N SER A 155 35.23 7.76 10.61
CA SER A 155 36.59 7.49 10.18
C SER A 155 37.46 7.73 11.42
N ARG A 156 38.10 6.67 11.93
CA ARG A 156 39.20 6.85 12.88
C ARG A 156 40.28 7.60 12.12
N CYS A 157 40.36 8.92 12.28
CA CYS A 157 41.58 9.63 11.96
C CYS A 157 42.61 9.19 13.00
N CYS A 158 43.61 8.44 12.56
CA CYS A 158 44.83 8.24 13.32
C CYS A 158 45.61 9.56 13.30
N PHE A 159 45.34 10.43 14.28
CA PHE A 159 46.27 11.48 14.66
C PHE A 159 46.79 11.16 16.06
N GLY A 160 48.10 10.95 16.15
CA GLY A 160 48.85 11.02 17.40
C GLY A 160 49.43 9.71 17.91
N ALA A 161 50.69 9.44 17.56
CA ALA A 161 51.73 9.09 18.53
C ALA A 161 53.09 9.15 17.80
N ALA A 162 53.72 10.31 17.91
CA ALA A 162 55.15 10.46 17.64
C ALA A 162 55.92 9.81 18.78
N GLU A 163 56.87 8.94 18.48
CA GLU A 163 58.00 8.66 19.38
C GLU A 163 59.29 8.59 18.56
N HIS A 164 60.12 9.62 18.73
CA HIS A 164 61.55 9.59 18.41
C HIS A 164 62.27 8.65 19.39
N PRO A 165 63.24 7.84 18.93
CA PRO A 165 64.31 7.39 19.79
C PRO A 165 65.62 8.11 19.44
N ILE A 166 66.05 9.00 20.33
CA ILE A 166 67.45 9.39 20.49
C ILE A 166 68.13 8.27 21.29
N LYS A 167 69.17 7.61 20.74
CA LYS A 167 70.16 6.88 21.56
C LYS A 167 71.52 6.75 20.87
N THR A 168 72.39 7.70 21.20
CA THR A 168 73.84 7.61 21.53
C THR A 168 74.73 6.55 20.84
N ARG A 169 75.79 7.04 20.16
CA ARG A 169 77.04 6.32 19.88
C ARG A 169 77.80 5.97 21.16
N PRO A 170 78.66 4.94 21.10
CA PRO A 170 80.01 5.07 21.65
C PRO A 170 81.11 4.72 20.61
N SER A 171 82.15 5.56 20.58
CA SER A 171 83.56 5.23 20.32
C SER A 171 84.02 4.12 21.30
N SER A 172 84.95 3.20 21.06
CA SER A 172 86.10 3.07 20.15
C SER A 172 86.78 1.71 20.45
N ILE A 173 87.79 1.34 19.64
CA ILE A 173 88.91 0.38 19.88
C ILE A 173 88.64 -1.08 19.44
N SER A 174 89.17 -1.45 18.27
CA SER A 174 90.43 -2.22 18.11
C SER A 174 90.83 -2.25 16.64
#